data_AF-A0A3D1E137-F1
#
_entry.id   AF-A0A3D1E137-F1
#
_cell.length_a   1.000
_cell.length_b   1.000
_cell.length_c   1.000
_cell.angle_alpha   90.00
_cell.angle_beta   90.00
_cell.angle_gamma   90.00
#
_symmetry.space_group_name_H-M   'P 1'
#
loop_
_entity.id
_entity.type
_entity.pdbx_description
1 polymer ?
#
loop_
_entity_poly.entity_id
_entity_poly.type
_entity_poly.pdbx_seq_one_letter_code
_entity_poly.pdbx_strand_id
1 'polypeptide(L)' 'MAERNAPHVETFGCRLNIWESEVVRDHAGNAGLNNAIIFNTCAVTAEAERQARQAIRRARP' A
#
# COMPACT_ATOMS: atom_id res chain seq x y z
N MET A 1 -5.75 -17.47 15.99
CA MET A 1 -5.11 -16.93 14.77
C MET A 1 -6.10 -15.97 14.16
N ALA A 2 -5.95 -14.67 14.40
CA ALA A 2 -6.82 -13.67 13.80
C ALA A 2 -6.62 -13.69 12.28
N GLU A 3 -7.73 -13.83 11.57
CA GLU A 3 -7.83 -13.85 10.13
C GLU A 3 -7.04 -12.66 9.55
N ARG A 4 -6.00 -12.95 8.76
CA ARG A 4 -5.29 -11.93 7.97
C ARG A 4 -6.21 -11.52 6.82
N ASN A 5 -7.26 -10.78 7.14
CA ASN A 5 -8.24 -10.31 6.16
C ASN A 5 -8.26 -8.77 6.06
N ALA A 6 -7.23 -8.10 6.58
CA ALA A 6 -7.07 -6.66 6.37
C ALA A 6 -6.21 -6.42 5.11
N PRO A 7 -6.55 -5.43 4.26
CA PRO A 7 -5.74 -5.06 3.11
C PRO A 7 -4.31 -4.71 3.54
N HIS A 8 -3.31 -5.27 2.87
CA HIS A 8 -1.90 -4.98 3.12
C HIS A 8 -1.51 -3.72 2.34
N VAL A 9 -1.18 -2.64 3.04
CA VAL A 9 -0.84 -1.34 2.42
C VAL A 9 0.65 -1.08 2.59
N GLU A 10 1.40 -1.07 1.50
CA GLU A 10 2.81 -0.64 1.46
C GLU A 10 2.91 0.80 0.95
N THR A 11 3.65 1.63 1.66
CA THR A 11 3.70 3.07 1.39
C THR A 11 5.13 3.53 1.14
N PHE A 12 5.32 4.32 0.08
CA PHE A 12 6.58 4.95 -0.27
C PHE A 12 6.34 6.44 -0.56
N GLY A 13 7.27 7.31 -0.19
CA GLY A 13 7.13 8.75 -0.44
C GLY A 13 7.16 9.57 0.84
N CYS A 14 6.21 10.50 1.00
CA CYS A 14 6.28 11.54 2.01
C CYS A 14 5.26 11.34 3.15
N ARG A 15 5.21 12.32 4.07
CA ARG A 15 4.28 12.34 5.20
C ARG A 15 2.81 12.27 4.78
N LEU A 16 2.46 12.86 3.65
CA LEU A 16 1.09 12.83 3.13
C LEU A 16 0.68 11.40 2.77
N ASN A 17 1.54 10.67 2.06
CA ASN A 17 1.26 9.28 1.69
C ASN A 17 1.06 8.39 2.92
N ILE A 18 1.79 8.63 4.02
CA ILE A 18 1.61 7.89 5.27
C ILE A 18 0.20 8.09 5.84
N TRP A 19 -0.25 9.34 5.90
CA TRP A 19 -1.59 9.67 6.39
C TRP A 19 -2.68 9.11 5.47
N GLU A 20 -2.53 9.27 4.15
CA GLU A 20 -3.45 8.70 3.15
C GLU A 20 -3.55 7.18 3.27
N SER A 21 -2.48 6.48 3.66
CA SER A 21 -2.49 5.02 3.80
C SER A 21 -3.36 4.51 4.95
N GLU A 22 -3.62 5.32 5.99
CA GLU A 22 -4.61 4.99 7.01
C GLU A 22 -6.02 5.06 6.43
N VAL A 23 -6.33 6.16 5.73
CA VAL A 23 -7.60 6.37 5.03
C VAL A 23 -7.86 5.26 4.00
N VAL A 24 -6.85 4.90 3.20
CA VAL A 24 -6.93 3.82 2.21
C VAL A 24 -7.20 2.48 2.87
N ARG A 25 -6.54 2.17 4.01
CA ARG A 25 -6.76 0.91 4.74
C ARG A 25 -8.20 0.78 5.20
N ASP A 26 -8.75 1.85 5.78
CA ASP A 26 -10.13 1.87 6.28
C ASP A 26 -11.13 1.72 5.13
N HIS A 27 -10.94 2.45 4.03
CA HIS A 27 -11.80 2.33 2.86
C HIS A 27 -11.72 0.93 2.23
N ALA A 28 -10.53 0.38 2.07
CA ALA A 28 -10.34 -0.94 1.50
C ALA A 28 -10.94 -2.05 2.40
N GLY A 29 -10.81 -1.92 3.73
CA GLY A 29 -11.46 -2.81 4.68
C GLY A 29 -12.98 -2.72 4.62
N ASN A 30 -13.54 -1.51 4.59
CA ASN A 30 -14.98 -1.28 4.46
C ASN A 30 -15.55 -1.77 3.12
N ALA A 31 -14.74 -1.74 2.06
CA ALA A 31 -15.09 -2.30 0.75
C ALA A 31 -14.96 -3.84 0.68
N GLY A 32 -14.52 -4.50 1.76
CA GLY A 32 -14.29 -5.95 1.79
C GLY A 32 -13.09 -6.40 0.96
N LEU A 33 -12.16 -5.50 0.63
CA LEU A 33 -10.98 -5.77 -0.18
C LEU A 33 -9.87 -6.42 0.66
N ASN A 34 -10.15 -7.63 1.13
CA ASN A 34 -9.40 -8.27 2.21
C ASN A 34 -8.19 -9.09 1.72
N ASN A 35 -8.14 -9.43 0.43
CA ASN A 35 -7.05 -10.18 -0.21
C ASN A 35 -6.36 -9.32 -1.29
N ALA A 36 -5.93 -8.12 -0.91
CA ALA A 36 -5.25 -7.20 -1.80
C ALA A 36 -4.00 -6.61 -1.14
N ILE A 37 -2.99 -6.37 -1.97
CA ILE A 37 -1.82 -5.57 -1.64
C ILE A 37 -1.97 -4.23 -2.36
N ILE A 38 -1.96 -3.13 -1.60
CA ILE A 38 -2.07 -1.77 -2.11
C ILE A 38 -0.72 -1.08 -1.97
N PHE A 39 -0.19 -0.57 -3.07
CA PHE A 39 1.06 0.19 -3.08
C PHE A 39 0.74 1.68 -3.24
N ASN A 40 0.89 2.47 -2.17
CA ASN A 40 0.72 3.92 -2.19
C ASN A 40 2.10 4.58 -2.40
N THR A 41 2.28 5.35 -3.48
CA THR A 41 3.58 5.95 -3.80
C THR A 41 3.47 7.37 -4.33
N CYS A 42 4.57 8.12 -4.21
CA CYS A 42 4.70 9.47 -4.72
C CYS A 42 5.33 9.48 -6.12
N ALA A 43 4.63 10.06 -7.10
CA ALA A 43 5.11 10.19 -8.48
C ALA A 43 6.14 11.31 -8.69
N VAL A 44 6.36 12.18 -7.70
CA VAL A 44 7.26 13.35 -7.87
C VAL A 44 8.72 13.04 -7.53
N THR A 45 9.01 11.86 -6.99
CA THR A 45 10.40 11.44 -6.71
C THR A 45 10.68 10.08 -7.35
N ALA A 46 11.74 10.02 -8.15
CA ALA A 46 12.18 8.79 -8.80
C ALA A 46 12.53 7.68 -7.78
N GLU A 47 12.98 8.04 -6.59
CA GLU A 47 13.31 7.08 -5.54
C GLU A 47 12.07 6.37 -4.98
N ALA A 48 10.99 7.10 -4.67
CA ALA A 48 9.74 6.49 -4.22
C ALA A 48 9.14 5.57 -5.29
N GLU A 49 9.19 5.98 -6.56
CA GLU A 49 8.78 5.11 -7.68
C GLU A 49 9.64 3.84 -7.78
N ARG A 50 10.96 3.99 -7.67
CA ARG A 50 11.90 2.86 -7.76
C ARG A 50 11.63 1.84 -6.64
N GLN A 51 11.43 2.30 -5.41
CA GLN A 51 11.11 1.45 -4.26
C GLN A 51 9.77 0.73 -4.47
N ALA A 52 8.72 1.44 -4.88
CA ALA A 52 7.42 0.85 -5.16
C ALA A 52 7.50 -0.22 -6.26
N ARG A 53 8.21 0.05 -7.37
CA ARG A 53 8.42 -0.93 -8.45
C ARG A 53 9.21 -2.16 -8.00
N GLN A 54 10.13 -2.01 -7.04
CA GLN A 54 10.86 -3.16 -6.49
C GLN A 54 9.95 -4.00 -5.57
N ALA A 55 9.16 -3.34 -4.73
CA ALA A 55 8.20 -4.03 -3.86
C ALA A 55 7.14 -4.79 -4.66
N ILE A 56 6.55 -4.17 -5.69
CA ILE A 56 5.61 -4.83 -6.62
C ILE A 56 6.23 -6.06 -7.26
N ARG A 57 7.49 -5.97 -7.70
CA ARG A 57 8.21 -7.11 -8.30
C ARG A 57 8.47 -8.24 -7.32
N ARG A 58 8.66 -7.95 -6.03
CA ARG A 58 8.83 -8.96 -4.98
C ARG A 58 7.51 -9.59 -4.55
N ALA A 59 6.41 -8.83 -4.62
CA ALA A 59 5.09 -9.28 -4.22
C ALA A 59 4.37 -10.13 -5.28
N ARG A 60 4.81 -10.09 -6.55
CA ARG A 60 4.34 -11.01 -7.59
C ARG A 60 5.21 -12.29 -7.56
N PRO A 61 4.65 -13.47 -7.27
CA PRO A 61 5.34 -14.74 -7.47
C PRO A 61 5.57 -15.03 -8.95
#